data_AF-B3QNF8-F1
#
_entry.id   AF-B3QNF8-F1
#
_cell.length_a   1.000
_cell.length_b   1.000
_cell.length_c   1.000
_cell.angle_alpha   90.00
_cell.angle_beta   90.00
_cell.angle_gamma   90.00
#
_symmetry.space_group_name_H-M   'P 1'
#
loop_
_entity.id
_entity.type
_entity.pdbx_description
1 polymer ?
#
loop_
_entity_poly.entity_id
_entity_poly.type
_entity_poly.pdbx_seq_one_letter_code
_entity_poly.pdbx_strand_id
1 'polypeptide(L)'
;MREDRDAFDLYFRQQNDRLRKVGLYLEIVRWENFLDAMSSTRMQNEYNEAIRNCDLFVSLFKTKTGKYTEEEFDVAHQTFKDTGKPLIYTWFKDAYVSNQLTQY
;
A
#
# COMPACT_ATOMS: atom_id res chain seq x y z
N MET A 1 10.64 4.17 4.40
CA MET A 1 9.62 4.05 3.34
C MET A 1 9.85 2.80 2.52
N ARG A 2 10.91 2.71 1.71
CA ARG A 2 11.24 1.45 1.01
C ARG A 2 11.52 0.30 1.97
N GLU A 3 12.40 0.52 2.95
CA GLU A 3 12.70 -0.48 4.00
C GLU A 3 11.46 -0.92 4.78
N ASP A 4 10.56 0.01 5.12
CA ASP A 4 9.31 -0.30 5.82
C ASP A 4 8.39 -1.19 4.95
N ARG A 5 8.30 -0.89 3.64
CA ARG A 5 7.55 -1.71 2.67
C ARG A 5 8.20 -3.08 2.46
N ASP A 6 9.53 -3.15 2.39
CA ASP A 6 10.27 -4.40 2.24
C ASP A 6 10.07 -5.30 3.48
N ALA A 7 10.15 -4.73 4.68
CA ALA A 7 9.90 -5.45 5.92
C ALA A 7 8.44 -5.92 6.02
N PHE A 8 7.49 -5.08 5.61
CA PHE A 8 6.07 -5.45 5.56
C PHE A 8 5.82 -6.62 4.59
N ASP A 9 6.31 -6.51 3.35
CA ASP A 9 6.17 -7.56 2.33
C ASP A 9 6.81 -8.87 2.81
N LEU A 10 8.04 -8.82 3.33
CA LEU A 10 8.73 -10.00 3.86
C LEU A 10 7.96 -10.66 5.00
N TYR A 11 7.46 -9.88 5.96
CA TYR A 11 6.72 -10.41 7.11
C TYR A 11 5.49 -11.20 6.67
N PHE A 12 4.68 -10.65 5.77
CA PHE A 12 3.45 -11.30 5.31
C PHE A 12 3.75 -12.49 4.38
N ARG A 13 4.82 -12.43 3.58
CA ARG A 13 5.29 -13.60 2.81
C ARG A 13 5.72 -14.74 3.73
N GLN A 14 6.38 -14.44 4.85
CA GLN A 14 6.71 -15.46 5.85
C GLN A 14 5.45 -16.04 6.53
N GLN A 15 4.40 -15.23 6.73
CA GLN A 15 3.13 -15.75 7.25
C GLN A 15 2.49 -16.77 6.31
N ASN A 16 2.75 -16.71 5.00
CA ASN A 16 2.25 -17.70 4.04
C ASN A 16 2.69 -19.13 4.35
N ASP A 17 3.85 -19.35 4.99
CA ASP A 17 4.28 -20.70 5.40
C ASP A 17 3.29 -21.36 6.37
N ARG A 18 2.60 -20.54 7.18
CA ARG A 18 1.55 -20.99 8.10
C ARG A 18 0.19 -21.01 7.41
N LEU A 19 -0.15 -19.96 6.67
CA LEU A 19 -1.46 -19.83 6.00
C LEU A 19 -1.68 -20.91 4.94
N ARG A 20 -0.63 -21.32 4.22
CA ARG A 20 -0.72 -22.39 3.23
C ARG A 20 -1.17 -23.72 3.84
N LYS A 21 -0.83 -23.98 5.11
CA LYS A 21 -1.24 -25.20 5.82
C LYS A 21 -2.75 -25.27 6.08
N VAL A 22 -3.42 -24.12 6.07
CA VAL A 22 -4.88 -24.00 6.21
C VAL A 22 -5.57 -23.63 4.89
N GLY A 23 -4.87 -23.77 3.77
CA GLY A 23 -5.41 -23.52 2.43
C GLY A 23 -5.53 -22.04 2.04
N LEU A 24 -4.84 -21.15 2.75
CA LEU A 24 -4.84 -19.71 2.48
C LEU A 24 -3.50 -19.23 1.92
N TYR A 25 -3.53 -18.24 1.04
CA TYR A 25 -2.35 -17.58 0.52
C TYR A 25 -2.61 -16.08 0.35
N LEU A 26 -1.72 -15.27 0.95
CA LEU A 26 -1.70 -13.83 0.76
C LEU A 26 -0.82 -13.51 -0.43
N GLU A 27 -1.45 -13.10 -1.53
CA GLU A 27 -0.76 -12.47 -2.65
C GLU A 27 -0.50 -11.00 -2.31
N ILE A 28 0.77 -10.65 -2.16
CA ILE A 28 1.17 -9.27 -1.92
C ILE A 28 1.60 -8.65 -3.24
N VAL A 29 0.82 -7.65 -3.67
CA VAL A 29 1.12 -6.86 -4.86
C VAL A 29 1.59 -5.48 -4.42
N ARG A 30 2.81 -5.11 -4.83
CA ARG A 30 3.42 -3.82 -4.47
C ARG A 30 3.19 -2.78 -5.53
N TRP A 31 2.84 -1.59 -5.08
CA TRP A 31 2.59 -0.42 -5.92
C TRP A 31 3.75 -0.06 -6.85
N GLU A 32 4.99 -0.15 -6.36
CA GLU A 32 6.20 0.20 -7.12
C GLU A 32 6.33 -0.64 -8.40
N ASN A 33 5.88 -1.89 -8.37
CA ASN A 33 5.90 -2.78 -9.53
C ASN A 33 4.91 -2.32 -10.62
N PHE A 34 3.81 -1.68 -10.23
CA PHE A 34 2.84 -1.11 -11.17
C PHE A 34 3.33 0.21 -11.77
N LEU A 35 3.93 1.10 -10.98
CA LEU A 35 4.50 2.36 -11.51
C LEU A 35 5.62 2.10 -12.52
N ASP A 36 6.53 1.17 -12.21
CA ASP A 36 7.61 0.78 -13.12
C ASP A 36 7.05 0.18 -14.42
N ALA A 37 5.96 -0.60 -14.35
CA ALA A 37 5.28 -1.16 -15.52
C ALA A 37 4.50 -0.10 -16.33
N MET A 38 3.84 0.86 -15.67
CA MET A 38 3.12 1.98 -16.31
C MET A 38 4.06 2.91 -17.08
N SER A 39 5.33 3.00 -16.67
CA SER A 39 6.33 3.85 -17.34
C SER A 39 6.66 3.41 -18.77
N SER A 40 6.47 2.14 -19.13
CA SER A 40 6.87 1.64 -20.45
C SER A 40 5.71 1.42 -21.42
N THR A 41 4.53 1.01 -20.95
CA THR A 41 3.24 0.91 -21.66
C THR A 41 2.36 -0.02 -20.85
N ARG A 42 1.30 0.49 -20.19
CA ARG A 42 -0.02 -0.17 -20.03
C ARG A 42 -0.93 0.59 -19.06
N MET A 43 -2.22 0.47 -19.36
CA MET A 43 -3.34 1.36 -19.01
C MET A 43 -3.70 1.39 -17.52
N GLN A 44 -4.22 2.54 -17.07
CA GLN A 44 -4.96 2.71 -15.80
C GLN A 44 -6.02 1.62 -15.53
N ASN A 45 -6.48 0.92 -16.57
CA ASN A 45 -7.40 -0.21 -16.46
C ASN A 45 -6.83 -1.37 -15.63
N GLU A 46 -5.57 -1.75 -15.83
CA GLU A 46 -4.95 -2.86 -15.08
C GLU A 46 -4.84 -2.52 -13.60
N TYR A 47 -4.61 -1.24 -13.33
CA TYR A 47 -4.57 -0.72 -11.98
C TYR A 47 -5.96 -0.77 -11.31
N ASN A 48 -6.99 -0.27 -11.99
CA ASN A 48 -8.36 -0.31 -11.48
C ASN A 48 -8.85 -1.76 -11.28
N GLU A 49 -8.48 -2.68 -12.16
CA GLU A 49 -8.78 -4.11 -12.00
C GLU A 49 -8.06 -4.71 -10.79
N ALA A 50 -6.79 -4.36 -10.55
CA ALA A 50 -6.07 -4.82 -9.37
C ALA A 50 -6.78 -4.38 -8.07
N ILE A 51 -7.20 -3.11 -7.96
CA ILE A 51 -7.94 -2.63 -6.78
C ILE A 51 -9.28 -3.34 -6.61
N ARG A 52 -10.04 -3.51 -7.69
CA ARG A 52 -11.36 -4.17 -7.65
C ARG A 52 -11.27 -5.62 -7.18
N ASN A 53 -10.18 -6.30 -7.52
CA ASN A 53 -9.96 -7.70 -7.15
C ASN A 53 -9.23 -7.87 -5.80
N CYS A 54 -8.73 -6.80 -5.20
CA CYS A 54 -8.09 -6.86 -3.89
C CYS A 54 -9.11 -7.06 -2.76
N ASP A 55 -8.79 -7.93 -1.81
CA ASP A 55 -9.53 -8.06 -0.54
C ASP A 55 -9.08 -7.03 0.50
N LEU A 56 -7.79 -6.65 0.45
CA LEU A 56 -7.12 -5.80 1.43
C LEU A 56 -6.28 -4.74 0.72
N PHE A 57 -6.38 -3.49 1.15
CA PHE A 57 -5.53 -2.39 0.72
C PHE A 57 -4.81 -1.82 1.94
N VAL A 58 -3.48 -1.76 1.89
CA VAL A 58 -2.66 -1.27 2.99
C VAL A 58 -1.78 -0.12 2.54
N SER A 59 -1.93 1.05 3.15
CA SER A 59 -1.10 2.22 2.89
C SER A 59 -0.19 2.53 4.07
N LEU A 60 1.12 2.66 3.80
CA LEU A 60 2.14 3.07 4.77
C LEU A 60 2.51 4.54 4.50
N PHE A 61 2.09 5.44 5.39
CA PHE A 61 2.33 6.87 5.30
C PHE A 61 3.50 7.32 6.19
N LYS A 62 4.19 8.39 5.78
CA LYS A 62 5.17 9.19 6.55
C LYS A 62 4.69 10.64 6.53
N THR A 63 5.31 11.53 7.28
CA THR A 63 4.94 12.95 7.48
C THR A 63 4.67 13.82 6.24
N LYS A 64 4.97 13.36 5.02
CA LYS A 64 4.48 13.98 3.79
C LYS A 64 3.89 12.91 2.87
N THR A 65 2.58 12.98 2.65
CA THR A 65 1.90 12.26 1.57
C THR A 65 2.41 12.81 0.23
N GLY A 66 2.93 11.94 -0.64
CA GLY A 66 3.27 12.34 -2.00
C GLY A 66 2.00 12.49 -2.84
N LYS A 67 1.99 13.41 -3.82
CA LYS A 67 0.83 13.67 -4.70
C LYS A 67 0.28 12.43 -5.41
N TYR A 68 1.10 11.41 -5.63
CA TYR A 68 0.70 10.15 -6.27
C TYR A 68 -0.07 9.22 -5.32
N THR A 69 0.20 9.27 -4.01
CA THR A 69 -0.43 8.37 -3.01
C THR A 69 -1.89 8.72 -2.72
N GLU A 70 -2.33 9.93 -3.07
CA GLU A 70 -3.70 10.41 -2.80
C GLU A 70 -4.71 9.84 -3.81
N GLU A 71 -4.39 9.91 -5.11
CA GLU A 71 -5.24 9.37 -6.18
C GLU A 71 -5.49 7.86 -6.00
N GLU A 72 -4.47 7.14 -5.56
CA GLU A 72 -4.53 5.69 -5.38
C GLU A 72 -5.43 5.30 -4.20
N PHE A 73 -5.30 6.05 -3.11
CA PHE A 73 -6.15 5.92 -1.95
C PHE A 73 -7.61 6.25 -2.28
N ASP A 74 -7.85 7.28 -3.08
CA ASP A 74 -9.19 7.68 -3.50
C ASP A 74 -9.88 6.60 -4.34
N VAL A 75 -9.17 5.96 -5.26
CA VAL A 75 -9.71 4.83 -6.05
C VAL A 75 -10.07 3.64 -5.15
N ALA A 76 -9.20 3.28 -4.21
CA ALA A 76 -9.46 2.19 -3.25
C ALA A 76 -10.67 2.53 -2.37
N HIS A 77 -10.74 3.76 -1.86
CA HIS A 77 -11.81 4.24 -1.01
C HIS A 77 -13.16 4.32 -1.74
N GLN A 78 -13.16 4.76 -2.99
CA GLN A 78 -14.37 4.77 -3.81
C GLN A 78 -14.85 3.33 -4.09
N THR A 79 -13.94 2.43 -4.45
CA THR A 79 -14.27 1.01 -4.67
C THR A 79 -14.84 0.36 -3.41
N PHE A 80 -14.28 0.69 -2.23
CA PHE A 80 -14.79 0.23 -0.94
C PHE A 80 -16.21 0.73 -0.68
N LYS A 81 -16.50 2.01 -0.94
CA LYS A 81 -17.86 2.55 -0.81
C LYS A 81 -18.87 1.85 -1.71
N ASP A 82 -18.45 1.49 -2.91
CA ASP A 82 -19.35 0.91 -3.92
C ASP A 82 -19.57 -0.60 -3.70
N THR A 83 -18.57 -1.32 -3.20
CA THR A 83 -18.57 -2.80 -3.19
C THR A 83 -18.37 -3.43 -1.81
N GLY A 84 -17.99 -2.66 -0.80
CA GLY A 84 -17.55 -3.14 0.51
C GLY A 84 -16.12 -3.70 0.53
N LYS A 85 -15.38 -3.63 -0.58
CA LYS A 85 -13.98 -4.08 -0.72
C LYS A 85 -13.14 -3.12 -1.58
N PRO A 86 -11.80 -3.10 -1.44
CA PRO A 86 -11.00 -3.79 -0.42
C PRO A 86 -11.20 -3.20 0.98
N LEU A 87 -10.92 -3.97 2.04
CA LEU A 87 -10.78 -3.40 3.39
C LEU A 87 -9.52 -2.53 3.44
N ILE A 88 -9.65 -1.29 3.89
CA ILE A 88 -8.58 -0.29 3.85
C ILE A 88 -7.92 -0.14 5.21
N TYR A 89 -6.61 -0.33 5.26
CA TYR A 89 -5.78 -0.12 6.45
C TYR A 89 -4.71 0.92 6.19
N THR A 90 -4.54 1.84 7.13
CA THR A 90 -3.54 2.90 7.03
C THR A 90 -2.64 2.87 8.25
N TRP A 91 -1.34 3.00 8.02
CA TRP A 91 -0.34 3.12 9.08
C TRP A 91 0.49 4.38 8.89
N PHE A 92 0.64 5.16 9.94
CA PHE A 92 1.39 6.42 9.92
C PHE A 92 2.67 6.27 10.74
N LYS A 93 3.82 6.43 10.09
CA LYS A 93 5.11 6.50 10.77
C LYS A 93 5.31 7.89 11.34
N ASP A 94 5.31 8.00 12.67
CA ASP A 94 5.72 9.21 13.35
C ASP A 94 7.16 9.57 12.94
N ALA A 95 7.36 10.77 12.40
CA ALA A 95 8.70 11.33 12.27
C ALA A 95 8.86 12.32 13.42
N TYR A 96 9.76 12.03 14.35
CA TYR A 96 10.21 13.01 15.33
C TYR A 96 10.76 14.22 14.57
N VAL A 97 10.06 15.35 14.65
CA VAL A 97 10.59 16.64 14.25
C VAL A 97 11.47 17.09 15.42
N SER A 98 12.80 17.05 15.27
CA SER A 98 13.67 17.70 16.24
C SER A 98 13.49 19.21 16.06
N ASN A 99 12.64 19.84 16.89
CA ASN A 99 12.68 21.28 17.06
C ASN A 99 13.98 21.61 17.80
N GLN A 100 15.06 21.87 17.05
CA GLN A 100 16.18 22.62 17.62
C GLN A 100 15.70 24.06 17.81
N LEU A 101 15.31 24.38 19.03
CA LEU A 101 15.16 25.76 19.48
C LEU A 101 16.56 26.39 19.50
N THR A 102 16.88 27.19 18.50
CA THR A 102 18.00 28.13 18.59
C THR A 102 17.57 29.26 19.52
N GLN A 103 18.04 29.25 20.76
CA GLN A 103 17.99 30.42 21.63
C GLN A 103 19.18 31.33 21.27
N TYR A 104 18.89 32.56 20.87
CA TYR A 104 19.77 33.72 20.96
C TYR A 104 19.01 34.85 21.65
#